data_AF-A0A1F9WSF5-F1
#
_entry.id   AF-A0A1F9WSF5-F1
#
_cell.length_a   1.000
_cell.length_b   1.000
_cell.length_c   1.000
_cell.angle_alpha   90.00
_cell.angle_beta   90.00
_cell.angle_gamma   90.00
#
_symmetry.space_group_name_H-M   'P 1'
#
loop_
_entity.id
_entity.type
_entity.pdbx_description
1 polymer ?
#
loop_
_entity_poly.entity_id
_entity_poly.type
_entity_poly.pdbx_seq_one_letter_code
_entity_poly.pdbx_strand_id
1 'polypeptide(L)'
;MKMLLDTYAGKINLVYIDPPFATNGHFKIGEERANTISSSNDDAIAYTDTLIGADFLEFLRERLILLRELLSENGTIYLHIDYKIGHYVKLIMDEVFGRKNFRSDITRIKCNPKNFHRKTYGNIKDLILFYSKSGNTVWNDPRVPFSDDDRERLFKKVNKEGRRYTTIPLHAPGETSNGETGKEWHGLPPPKGRHWRSNPAVLEEWDKEGLIEWSENGVPRKKIFLDEKDGKKMQDVWDFKDPQYPKYPTEKNMDMLKFIIEASSNEGDTVLDCFCGSGTTLVAAQLLNRHWIGIDKSEPAIKVAREKLASLPDTLFSKVEYEFLKEL
;
A
#
# COMPACT_ATOMS: atom_id res chain seq x y z
N MET A 1 -1.08 -15.99 -18.47
CA MET A 1 -0.16 -16.13 -17.31
C MET A 1 0.88 -17.23 -17.49
N LYS A 2 0.52 -18.48 -17.84
CA LYS A 2 1.50 -19.57 -18.04
C LYS A 2 2.61 -19.20 -19.03
N MET A 3 2.27 -18.56 -20.15
CA MET A 3 3.24 -18.03 -21.12
C MET A 3 4.27 -17.06 -20.53
N LEU A 4 3.94 -16.35 -19.45
CA LEU A 4 4.88 -15.44 -18.80
C LEU A 4 5.94 -16.19 -17.99
N LEU A 5 5.71 -17.45 -17.60
CA LEU A 5 6.69 -18.20 -16.82
C LEU A 5 7.99 -18.41 -17.59
N ASP A 6 7.91 -18.63 -18.90
CA ASP A 6 9.08 -18.89 -19.74
C ASP A 6 10.06 -17.71 -19.77
N THR A 7 9.54 -16.48 -19.67
CA THR A 7 10.35 -15.26 -19.81
C THR A 7 10.50 -14.50 -18.49
N TYR A 8 9.50 -14.53 -17.62
CA TYR A 8 9.37 -13.67 -16.43
C TYR A 8 9.34 -14.42 -15.09
N ALA A 9 9.50 -15.75 -15.05
CA ALA A 9 9.65 -16.47 -13.79
C ALA A 9 10.77 -15.85 -12.93
N GLY A 10 10.45 -15.51 -11.68
CA GLY A 10 11.40 -14.88 -10.76
C GLY A 10 11.77 -13.43 -11.07
N LYS A 11 11.07 -12.74 -11.98
CA LYS A 11 11.46 -11.38 -12.45
C LYS A 11 10.47 -10.28 -12.11
N ILE A 12 9.28 -10.58 -11.60
CA ILE A 12 8.28 -9.56 -11.24
C ILE A 12 8.58 -9.01 -9.85
N ASN A 13 8.73 -7.69 -9.72
CA ASN A 13 9.06 -7.05 -8.44
C ASN A 13 7.81 -6.79 -7.60
N LEU A 14 6.71 -6.44 -8.25
CA LEU A 14 5.47 -6.10 -7.57
C LEU A 14 4.26 -6.64 -8.34
N VAL A 15 3.34 -7.27 -7.61
CA VAL A 15 2.04 -7.65 -8.12
C VAL A 15 0.97 -6.85 -7.37
N TYR A 16 0.07 -6.20 -8.09
CA TYR A 16 -1.18 -5.70 -7.53
C TYR A 16 -2.33 -6.36 -8.29
N ILE A 17 -3.30 -6.93 -7.58
CA ILE A 17 -4.47 -7.53 -8.19
C ILE A 17 -5.75 -7.14 -7.44
N ASP A 18 -6.80 -6.86 -8.21
CA ASP A 18 -8.17 -6.64 -7.75
C ASP A 18 -9.09 -7.63 -8.47
N PRO A 19 -9.11 -8.92 -8.07
CA PRO A 19 -9.98 -9.91 -8.70
C PRO A 19 -11.46 -9.53 -8.53
N PRO A 20 -12.35 -10.00 -9.42
CA PRO A 20 -13.78 -9.73 -9.31
C PRO A 20 -14.33 -10.23 -7.96
N PHE A 21 -15.26 -9.48 -7.38
CA PHE A 21 -15.66 -9.64 -5.97
C PHE A 21 -16.60 -10.82 -5.66
N ALA A 22 -16.83 -11.75 -6.58
CA ALA A 22 -17.80 -12.85 -6.45
C ALA A 22 -19.18 -12.36 -5.94
N THR A 23 -19.60 -11.15 -6.34
CA THR A 23 -20.78 -10.47 -5.75
C THR A 23 -22.11 -10.81 -6.40
N ASN A 24 -22.14 -11.75 -7.37
CA ASN A 24 -23.34 -12.13 -8.13
C ASN A 24 -24.01 -10.92 -8.81
N GLY A 25 -23.22 -10.09 -9.50
CA GLY A 25 -23.67 -8.89 -10.20
C GLY A 25 -23.38 -8.94 -11.70
N HIS A 26 -24.34 -8.50 -12.51
CA HIS A 26 -24.10 -8.15 -13.92
C HIS A 26 -23.55 -6.73 -13.98
N PHE A 27 -22.26 -6.58 -14.26
CA PHE A 27 -21.70 -5.25 -14.51
C PHE A 27 -21.98 -4.90 -15.97
N LYS A 28 -22.67 -3.78 -16.21
CA LYS A 28 -23.03 -3.31 -17.55
C LYS A 28 -22.35 -1.97 -17.88
N ILE A 29 -22.04 -1.74 -19.15
CA ILE A 29 -21.47 -0.50 -19.70
C ILE A 29 -22.50 0.10 -20.65
N GLY A 30 -22.89 1.36 -20.41
CA GLY A 30 -23.65 2.17 -21.37
C GLY A 30 -22.71 3.05 -22.20
N GLU A 31 -23.15 3.49 -23.39
CA GLU A 31 -22.34 4.25 -24.35
C GLU A 31 -21.79 5.59 -23.81
N GLU A 32 -22.38 6.16 -22.75
CA GLU A 32 -21.92 7.41 -22.14
C GLU A 32 -21.44 7.28 -20.68
N ARG A 33 -21.72 6.16 -19.99
CA ARG A 33 -21.39 5.98 -18.56
C ARG A 33 -21.12 4.53 -18.16
N ALA A 34 -20.03 4.32 -17.43
CA ALA A 34 -19.74 3.10 -16.68
C ALA A 34 -20.52 3.08 -15.35
N ASN A 35 -21.84 2.95 -15.38
CA ASN A 35 -22.64 2.98 -14.15
C ASN A 35 -22.50 1.68 -13.34
N THR A 36 -21.91 1.77 -12.15
CA THR A 36 -21.90 0.66 -11.15
C THR A 36 -23.18 0.62 -10.30
N ILE A 37 -24.05 1.63 -10.37
CA ILE A 37 -25.17 1.83 -9.42
C ILE A 37 -26.55 1.93 -10.09
N SER A 38 -26.65 2.24 -11.38
CA SER A 38 -27.93 2.32 -12.10
C SER A 38 -27.76 1.93 -13.56
N SER A 39 -28.25 0.75 -13.95
CA SER A 39 -28.24 0.27 -15.33
C SER A 39 -29.58 0.49 -16.02
N SER A 40 -29.55 0.86 -17.30
CA SER A 40 -30.71 0.75 -18.19
C SER A 40 -30.86 -0.70 -18.69
N ASN A 41 -32.02 -1.07 -19.24
CA ASN A 41 -32.22 -2.41 -19.82
C ASN A 41 -31.38 -2.64 -21.10
N ASP A 42 -30.90 -1.56 -21.73
CA ASP A 42 -30.20 -1.56 -23.01
C ASP A 42 -28.65 -1.58 -22.87
N ASP A 43 -28.11 -1.56 -21.64
CA ASP A 43 -26.66 -1.51 -21.41
C ASP A 43 -25.97 -2.88 -21.69
N ALA A 44 -24.78 -2.86 -22.31
CA ALA A 44 -24.02 -4.06 -22.68
C ALA A 44 -23.33 -4.70 -21.46
N ILE A 45 -23.34 -6.04 -21.35
CA ILE A 45 -22.71 -6.76 -20.22
C ILE A 45 -21.18 -6.71 -20.35
N ALA A 46 -20.50 -6.14 -19.35
CA ALA A 46 -19.05 -6.00 -19.27
C ALA A 46 -18.35 -7.28 -18.81
N TYR A 47 -18.91 -7.98 -17.81
CA TYR A 47 -18.56 -9.34 -17.43
C TYR A 47 -19.64 -9.95 -16.51
N THR A 48 -19.72 -11.28 -16.47
CA THR A 48 -20.54 -12.04 -15.52
C THR A 48 -19.65 -12.64 -14.44
N ASP A 49 -20.04 -12.44 -13.18
CA ASP A 49 -19.37 -12.97 -11.99
C ASP A 49 -20.16 -14.18 -11.47
N THR A 50 -19.94 -15.35 -12.07
CA THR A 50 -20.70 -16.59 -11.77
C THR A 50 -20.01 -17.52 -10.77
N LEU A 51 -18.75 -17.25 -10.42
CA LEU A 51 -17.98 -18.09 -9.50
C LEU A 51 -18.27 -17.65 -8.06
N ILE A 52 -18.76 -18.57 -7.24
CA ILE A 52 -19.09 -18.34 -5.84
C ILE A 52 -18.45 -19.41 -4.95
N GLY A 53 -18.18 -19.05 -3.69
CA GLY A 53 -17.69 -20.01 -2.71
C GLY A 53 -16.37 -20.67 -3.12
N ALA A 54 -16.32 -22.01 -3.08
CA ALA A 54 -15.10 -22.78 -3.31
C ALA A 54 -14.53 -22.61 -4.74
N ASP A 55 -15.39 -22.49 -5.76
CA ASP A 55 -14.93 -22.37 -7.15
C ASP A 55 -14.18 -21.05 -7.39
N PHE A 56 -14.65 -19.96 -6.76
CA PHE A 56 -13.95 -18.68 -6.79
C PHE A 56 -12.59 -18.76 -6.08
N LEU A 57 -12.56 -19.44 -4.94
CA LEU A 57 -11.34 -19.63 -4.18
C LEU A 57 -10.30 -20.45 -4.96
N GLU A 58 -10.73 -21.51 -5.65
CA GLU A 58 -9.84 -22.33 -6.48
C GLU A 58 -9.37 -21.56 -7.72
N PHE A 59 -10.27 -20.82 -8.39
CA PHE A 59 -9.92 -19.91 -9.47
C PHE A 59 -8.81 -18.93 -9.06
N LEU A 60 -8.87 -18.40 -7.84
CA LEU A 60 -7.85 -17.49 -7.32
C LEU A 60 -6.57 -18.26 -6.95
N ARG A 61 -6.68 -19.43 -6.31
CA ARG A 61 -5.54 -20.28 -5.93
C ARG A 61 -4.65 -20.60 -7.12
N GLU A 62 -5.23 -21.07 -8.22
CA GLU A 62 -4.49 -21.41 -9.45
C GLU A 62 -3.63 -20.23 -9.93
N ARG A 63 -4.17 -19.01 -9.88
CA ARG A 63 -3.48 -17.78 -10.29
C ARG A 63 -2.42 -17.37 -9.28
N LEU A 64 -2.71 -17.45 -7.98
CA LEU A 64 -1.77 -17.11 -6.92
C LEU A 64 -0.52 -18.01 -6.97
N ILE A 65 -0.67 -19.30 -7.29
CA ILE A 65 0.46 -20.21 -7.51
C ILE A 65 1.36 -19.68 -8.64
N LEU A 66 0.78 -19.31 -9.79
CA LEU A 66 1.53 -18.76 -10.91
C LEU A 66 2.19 -17.41 -10.57
N LEU A 67 1.47 -16.52 -9.87
CA LEU A 67 2.01 -15.22 -9.43
C LEU A 67 3.21 -15.40 -8.50
N ARG A 68 3.15 -16.38 -7.60
CA ARG A 68 4.27 -16.69 -6.72
C ARG A 68 5.52 -17.11 -7.50
N GLU A 69 5.38 -17.89 -8.57
CA GLU A 69 6.50 -18.29 -9.42
C GLU A 69 7.03 -17.13 -10.27
N LEU A 70 6.15 -16.21 -10.70
CA LEU A 70 6.54 -15.00 -11.43
C LEU A 70 7.27 -13.97 -10.55
N LEU A 71 6.91 -13.86 -9.28
CA LEU A 71 7.55 -12.93 -8.35
C LEU A 71 9.05 -13.23 -8.19
N SER A 72 9.84 -12.16 -8.17
CA SER A 72 11.24 -12.17 -7.73
C SER A 72 11.36 -12.46 -6.24
N GLU A 73 12.55 -12.89 -5.80
CA GLU A 73 12.79 -13.24 -4.38
C GLU A 73 12.56 -12.07 -3.41
N ASN A 74 12.81 -10.84 -3.85
CA ASN A 74 12.53 -9.60 -3.12
C ASN A 74 11.17 -8.98 -3.43
N GLY A 75 10.34 -9.67 -4.22
CA GLY A 75 9.07 -9.17 -4.71
C GLY A 75 7.91 -9.34 -3.74
N THR A 76 6.85 -8.56 -4.00
CA THR A 76 5.65 -8.53 -3.16
C THR A 76 4.36 -8.57 -3.95
N ILE A 77 3.27 -8.95 -3.27
CA ILE A 77 1.92 -8.98 -3.80
C ILE A 77 0.93 -8.25 -2.89
N TYR A 78 0.09 -7.44 -3.50
CA TYR A 78 -1.07 -6.79 -2.91
C TYR A 78 -2.34 -7.35 -3.57
N LEU A 79 -3.23 -7.91 -2.76
CA LEU A 79 -4.50 -8.46 -3.22
C LEU A 79 -5.66 -7.69 -2.59
N HIS A 80 -6.36 -6.90 -3.40
CA HIS A 80 -7.51 -6.10 -3.02
C HIS A 80 -8.79 -6.94 -3.10
N ILE A 81 -9.57 -6.99 -2.02
CA ILE A 81 -10.79 -7.80 -1.95
C ILE A 81 -11.80 -7.28 -0.93
N ASP A 82 -13.07 -7.69 -1.04
CA ASP A 82 -14.10 -7.31 -0.07
C ASP A 82 -13.90 -8.14 1.21
N TYR A 83 -14.13 -7.47 2.33
CA TYR A 83 -13.92 -8.04 3.65
C TYR A 83 -14.73 -9.33 3.90
N LYS A 84 -15.87 -9.53 3.21
CA LYS A 84 -16.71 -10.74 3.35
C LYS A 84 -16.01 -12.02 2.93
N ILE A 85 -15.12 -11.94 1.93
CA ILE A 85 -14.41 -13.10 1.39
C ILE A 85 -12.89 -13.07 1.71
N GLY A 86 -12.39 -11.92 2.15
CA GLY A 86 -10.98 -11.68 2.40
C GLY A 86 -10.32 -12.66 3.37
N HIS A 87 -11.03 -13.15 4.39
CA HIS A 87 -10.50 -14.14 5.32
C HIS A 87 -10.23 -15.50 4.66
N TYR A 88 -11.11 -15.95 3.77
CA TYR A 88 -10.91 -17.19 3.02
C TYR A 88 -9.76 -17.05 2.02
N VAL A 89 -9.69 -15.91 1.34
CA VAL A 89 -8.56 -15.58 0.45
C VAL A 89 -7.24 -15.55 1.22
N LYS A 90 -7.24 -15.00 2.44
CA LYS A 90 -6.03 -14.97 3.28
C LYS A 90 -5.51 -16.38 3.58
N LEU A 91 -6.38 -17.36 3.85
CA LEU A 91 -5.96 -18.74 4.07
C LEU A 91 -5.25 -19.34 2.86
N ILE A 92 -5.71 -19.01 1.65
CA ILE A 92 -5.08 -19.45 0.40
C ILE A 92 -3.74 -18.74 0.20
N MET A 93 -3.67 -17.44 0.46
CA MET A 93 -2.39 -16.72 0.41
C MET A 93 -1.40 -17.24 1.45
N ASP A 94 -1.86 -17.61 2.65
CA ASP A 94 -1.03 -18.25 3.70
C ASP A 94 -0.48 -19.61 3.24
N GLU A 95 -1.25 -20.37 2.46
CA GLU A 95 -0.82 -21.64 1.86
C GLU A 95 0.20 -21.42 0.75
N VAL A 96 -0.06 -20.50 -0.17
CA VAL A 96 0.77 -20.25 -1.36
C VAL A 96 2.06 -19.51 -1.00
N PHE A 97 1.95 -18.38 -0.30
CA PHE A 97 3.10 -17.53 0.03
C PHE A 97 3.74 -17.87 1.37
N GLY A 98 3.06 -18.63 2.22
CA GLY A 98 3.52 -18.99 3.56
C GLY A 98 3.17 -17.94 4.61
N ARG A 99 2.59 -18.38 5.74
CA ARG A 99 2.18 -17.52 6.88
C ARG A 99 3.28 -16.56 7.37
N LYS A 100 4.54 -17.00 7.35
CA LYS A 100 5.70 -16.20 7.79
C LYS A 100 5.98 -14.98 6.89
N ASN A 101 5.48 -15.00 5.66
CA ASN A 101 5.66 -13.95 4.66
C ASN A 101 4.45 -13.00 4.58
N PHE A 102 3.43 -13.20 5.42
CA PHE A 102 2.37 -12.23 5.61
C PHE A 102 2.95 -10.94 6.19
N ARG A 103 2.60 -9.79 5.60
CA ARG A 103 3.15 -8.49 5.99
C ARG A 103 2.11 -7.60 6.68
N SER A 104 0.91 -7.50 6.12
CA SER A 104 -0.18 -6.72 6.71
C SER A 104 -1.52 -7.05 6.06
N ASP A 105 -2.61 -6.81 6.78
CA ASP A 105 -3.96 -6.69 6.27
C ASP A 105 -4.40 -5.22 6.32
N ILE A 106 -4.32 -4.55 5.18
CA ILE A 106 -4.59 -3.12 5.07
C ILE A 106 -6.10 -2.91 4.95
N THR A 107 -6.68 -2.15 5.88
CA THR A 107 -8.06 -1.70 5.81
C THR A 107 -8.13 -0.42 4.99
N ARG A 108 -8.87 -0.44 3.88
CA ARG A 108 -9.13 0.77 3.09
C ARG A 108 -10.56 1.24 3.32
N ILE A 109 -10.72 2.54 3.57
CA ILE A 109 -12.00 3.23 3.66
C ILE A 109 -12.43 3.60 2.23
N LYS A 110 -13.42 2.89 1.70
CA LYS A 110 -13.87 3.01 0.31
C LYS A 110 -14.99 4.02 0.11
N CYS A 111 -15.72 4.38 1.16
CA CYS A 111 -16.79 5.38 1.06
C CYS A 111 -17.06 6.10 2.38
N ASN A 112 -17.73 7.25 2.28
CA ASN A 112 -18.22 7.96 3.46
C ASN A 112 -19.27 7.11 4.23
N PRO A 113 -19.39 7.29 5.56
CA PRO A 113 -20.44 6.68 6.35
C PRO A 113 -21.84 6.95 5.79
N LYS A 114 -22.68 5.92 5.78
CA LYS A 114 -24.08 6.02 5.32
C LYS A 114 -25.01 5.75 6.51
N ASN A 115 -25.89 6.70 6.80
CA ASN A 115 -26.76 6.66 7.98
C ASN A 115 -28.09 5.92 7.72
N PHE A 116 -28.02 4.74 7.10
CA PHE A 116 -29.21 3.92 6.88
C PHE A 116 -29.59 3.16 8.14
N HIS A 117 -30.89 3.13 8.48
CA HIS A 117 -31.41 2.27 9.54
C HIS A 117 -31.25 0.79 9.15
N ARG A 118 -30.27 0.12 9.77
CA ARG A 118 -29.99 -1.32 9.59
C ARG A 118 -29.60 -1.95 10.93
N LYS A 119 -29.88 -3.24 11.11
CA LYS A 119 -29.48 -4.02 12.29
C LYS A 119 -28.02 -4.48 12.21
N THR A 120 -27.12 -3.60 11.80
CA THR A 120 -25.68 -3.91 11.63
C THR A 120 -24.87 -2.63 11.53
N TYR A 121 -23.54 -2.73 11.65
CA TYR A 121 -22.62 -1.62 11.44
C TYR A 121 -22.53 -1.23 9.96
N GLY A 122 -22.15 0.02 9.69
CA GLY A 122 -21.89 0.49 8.34
C GLY A 122 -20.73 -0.25 7.68
N ASN A 123 -20.91 -0.68 6.43
CA ASN A 123 -19.84 -1.22 5.61
C ASN A 123 -19.25 -0.07 4.77
N ILE A 124 -18.11 0.44 5.24
CA ILE A 124 -17.37 1.53 4.59
C ILE A 124 -15.96 1.09 4.16
N LYS A 125 -15.64 -0.19 4.31
CA LYS A 125 -14.28 -0.68 4.13
C LYS A 125 -14.17 -1.92 3.24
N ASP A 126 -13.01 -2.06 2.64
CA ASP A 126 -12.51 -3.26 1.98
C ASP A 126 -11.13 -3.64 2.56
N LEU A 127 -10.53 -4.68 2.02
CA LEU A 127 -9.30 -5.29 2.52
C LEU A 127 -8.26 -5.38 1.40
N ILE A 128 -7.01 -5.04 1.71
CA ILE A 128 -5.86 -5.31 0.85
C ILE A 128 -4.90 -6.21 1.64
N LEU A 129 -4.71 -7.44 1.16
CA LEU A 129 -3.76 -8.40 1.74
C LEU A 129 -2.38 -8.16 1.14
N PHE A 130 -1.38 -7.97 2.00
CA PHE A 130 0.01 -7.73 1.61
C PHE A 130 0.90 -8.89 2.04
N TYR A 131 1.55 -9.52 1.06
CA TYR A 131 2.53 -10.60 1.26
C TYR A 131 3.81 -10.30 0.49
N SER A 132 4.91 -10.85 0.97
CA SER A 132 6.15 -10.93 0.20
C SER A 132 6.42 -12.36 -0.26
N LYS A 133 7.32 -12.54 -1.24
CA LYS A 133 7.78 -13.89 -1.61
C LYS A 133 8.72 -14.48 -0.55
N SER A 134 9.63 -13.66 -0.01
CA SER A 134 10.64 -14.07 0.98
C SER A 134 10.73 -13.09 2.16
N GLY A 135 11.64 -13.36 3.10
CA GLY A 135 11.90 -12.51 4.26
C GLY A 135 12.51 -11.15 3.90
N ASN A 136 13.27 -11.07 2.81
CA ASN A 136 13.91 -9.86 2.31
C ASN A 136 13.07 -9.25 1.19
N THR A 137 12.70 -7.98 1.29
CA THR A 137 11.78 -7.32 0.35
C THR A 137 12.20 -5.88 0.12
N VAL A 138 11.88 -5.35 -1.06
CA VAL A 138 11.91 -3.90 -1.29
C VAL A 138 10.86 -3.25 -0.38
N TRP A 139 11.27 -2.23 0.37
CA TRP A 139 10.39 -1.42 1.22
C TRP A 139 10.96 -0.01 1.39
N ASN A 140 10.31 0.97 0.78
CA ASN A 140 10.78 2.36 0.72
C ASN A 140 10.20 3.25 1.85
N ASP A 141 9.68 2.64 2.93
CA ASP A 141 9.15 3.30 4.14
C ASP A 141 8.22 4.51 3.87
N PRO A 142 7.12 4.28 3.13
CA PRO A 142 6.31 5.35 2.56
C PRO A 142 5.69 6.24 3.64
N ARG A 143 5.71 7.54 3.37
CA ARG A 143 5.26 8.59 4.29
C ARG A 143 4.05 9.32 3.73
N VAL A 144 3.23 9.83 4.64
CA VAL A 144 2.17 10.78 4.31
C VAL A 144 2.44 12.13 4.98
N PRO A 145 2.14 13.25 4.30
CA PRO A 145 2.30 14.57 4.89
C PRO A 145 1.52 14.71 6.20
N PHE A 146 2.03 15.53 7.11
CA PHE A 146 1.26 15.92 8.28
C PHE A 146 0.11 16.85 7.89
N SER A 147 -1.10 16.52 8.33
CA SER A 147 -2.23 17.45 8.31
C SER A 147 -2.00 18.59 9.30
N ASP A 148 -2.77 19.68 9.18
CA ASP A 148 -2.70 20.79 10.14
C ASP A 148 -3.01 20.33 11.57
N ASP A 149 -4.02 19.44 11.73
CA ASP A 149 -4.32 18.80 13.01
C ASP A 149 -3.13 17.99 13.54
N ASP A 150 -2.46 17.20 12.69
CA ASP A 150 -1.27 16.47 13.13
C ASP A 150 -0.15 17.41 13.59
N ARG A 151 0.06 18.51 12.87
CA ARG A 151 1.09 19.51 13.21
C ARG A 151 0.81 20.15 14.57
N GLU A 152 -0.44 20.46 14.87
CA GLU A 152 -0.85 21.03 16.15
C GLU A 152 -0.84 20.00 17.28
N ARG A 153 -1.39 18.81 17.03
CA ARG A 153 -1.54 17.76 18.03
C ARG A 153 -0.22 17.09 18.39
N LEU A 154 0.66 16.85 17.43
CA LEU A 154 1.93 16.13 17.64
C LEU A 154 3.06 17.07 18.04
N PHE A 155 3.15 18.27 17.44
CA PHE A 155 4.26 19.22 17.62
C PHE A 155 3.80 20.49 18.36
N LYS A 156 3.36 20.29 19.61
CA LYS A 156 2.75 21.34 20.46
C LYS A 156 3.73 22.41 20.93
N LYS A 157 5.03 22.12 20.97
CA LYS A 157 6.02 23.01 21.57
C LYS A 157 6.69 23.86 20.50
N VAL A 158 7.12 25.06 20.88
CA VAL A 158 7.84 25.99 20.01
C VAL A 158 9.14 26.39 20.72
N ASN A 159 10.27 26.34 20.01
CA ASN A 159 11.56 26.75 20.58
C ASN A 159 11.74 28.28 20.47
N LYS A 160 12.88 28.80 20.93
CA LYS A 160 13.15 30.25 20.92
C LYS A 160 13.19 30.82 19.50
N GLU A 161 13.55 29.99 18.53
CA GLU A 161 13.67 30.31 17.11
C GLU A 161 12.34 30.17 16.35
N GLY A 162 11.24 29.85 17.03
CA GLY A 162 9.92 29.71 16.41
C GLY A 162 9.63 28.36 15.73
N ARG A 163 10.55 27.39 15.83
CA ARG A 163 10.39 26.04 15.25
C ARG A 163 9.50 25.17 16.14
N ARG A 164 8.54 24.48 15.53
CA ARG A 164 7.66 23.52 16.21
C ARG A 164 8.37 22.19 16.45
N TYR A 165 8.22 21.64 17.64
CA TYR A 165 8.82 20.36 18.02
C TYR A 165 7.94 19.54 18.98
N THR A 166 8.29 18.28 19.11
CA THR A 166 7.80 17.36 20.15
C THR A 166 8.98 16.73 20.88
N THR A 167 8.74 15.98 21.95
CA THR A 167 9.82 15.32 22.70
C THR A 167 9.61 13.84 22.89
N ILE A 168 10.64 13.05 22.62
CA ILE A 168 10.64 11.60 22.81
C ILE A 168 11.54 11.20 23.99
N PRO A 169 11.20 10.14 24.74
CA PRO A 169 12.08 9.64 25.81
C PRO A 169 13.42 9.20 25.23
N LEU A 170 14.51 9.53 25.92
CA LEU A 170 15.86 9.08 25.54
C LEU A 170 16.18 7.63 25.91
N HIS A 171 15.23 6.90 26.51
CA HIS A 171 15.44 5.53 26.96
C HIS A 171 14.44 4.56 26.31
N ALA A 172 14.84 3.28 26.19
CA ALA A 172 14.04 2.19 25.66
C ALA A 172 13.93 1.04 26.69
N PRO A 173 12.88 0.20 26.63
CA PRO A 173 12.76 -0.98 27.50
C PRO A 173 13.94 -1.95 27.33
N GLY A 174 14.30 -2.64 28.42
CA GLY A 174 15.39 -3.62 28.48
C GLY A 174 16.61 -3.07 29.19
N GLU A 175 17.33 -3.91 29.93
CA GLU A 175 18.58 -3.53 30.60
C GLU A 175 19.78 -4.07 29.82
N THR A 176 20.84 -3.27 29.74
CA THR A 176 22.10 -3.68 29.13
C THR A 176 23.16 -3.79 30.23
N SER A 177 23.65 -5.00 30.48
CA SER A 177 24.65 -5.26 31.52
C SER A 177 26.07 -4.85 31.11
N ASN A 178 26.39 -4.95 29.81
CA ASN A 178 27.73 -4.69 29.27
C ASN A 178 27.73 -3.66 28.11
N GLY A 179 26.62 -2.98 27.86
CA GLY A 179 26.47 -2.04 26.75
C GLY A 179 26.69 -0.59 27.17
N GLU A 180 27.30 0.23 26.31
CA GLU A 180 27.50 1.67 26.54
C GLU A 180 26.19 2.41 26.87
N THR A 181 25.06 1.94 26.36
CA THR A 181 23.72 2.49 26.62
C THR A 181 23.21 2.26 28.05
N GLY A 182 23.85 1.39 28.82
CA GLY A 182 23.54 1.15 30.23
C GLY A 182 24.30 2.09 31.18
N LYS A 183 25.28 2.84 30.67
CA LYS A 183 26.13 3.73 31.48
C LYS A 183 25.40 5.01 31.86
N GLU A 184 25.93 5.66 32.89
CA GLU A 184 25.45 6.96 33.33
C GLU A 184 25.75 8.05 32.30
N TRP A 185 24.87 9.05 32.26
CA TRP A 185 25.03 10.26 31.47
C TRP A 185 24.59 11.45 32.32
N HIS A 186 25.45 12.48 32.44
CA HIS A 186 25.32 13.55 33.45
C HIS A 186 25.06 13.06 34.89
N GLY A 187 25.69 11.95 35.29
CA GLY A 187 25.48 11.33 36.61
C GLY A 187 24.09 10.72 36.81
N LEU A 188 23.31 10.57 35.73
CA LEU A 188 22.02 9.90 35.74
C LEU A 188 22.15 8.52 35.07
N PRO A 189 21.81 7.44 35.77
CA PRO A 189 21.64 6.14 35.14
C PRO A 189 20.33 6.12 34.32
N PRO A 190 20.23 5.25 33.30
CA PRO A 190 18.94 5.01 32.66
C PRO A 190 17.93 4.48 33.71
N PRO A 191 16.62 4.74 33.54
CA PRO A 191 15.61 4.24 34.49
C PRO A 191 15.66 2.72 34.64
N LYS A 192 15.33 2.21 35.83
CA LYS A 192 15.27 0.76 36.09
C LYS A 192 14.43 0.03 35.03
N GLY A 193 14.91 -1.10 34.53
CA GLY A 193 14.29 -1.87 33.45
C GLY A 193 14.52 -1.29 32.05
N ARG A 194 15.38 -0.28 31.90
CA ARG A 194 15.61 0.47 30.66
C ARG A 194 17.09 0.76 30.42
N HIS A 195 17.41 1.12 29.18
CA HIS A 195 18.72 1.62 28.74
C HIS A 195 18.53 2.87 27.87
N TRP A 196 19.58 3.65 27.68
CA TRP A 196 19.56 4.79 26.75
C TRP A 196 19.40 4.34 25.30
N ARG A 197 18.65 5.10 24.50
CA ARG A 197 18.43 4.82 23.06
C ARG A 197 19.69 5.01 22.22
N SER A 198 20.67 5.75 22.75
CA SER A 198 21.96 6.00 22.12
C SER A 198 23.06 5.94 23.18
N ASN A 199 24.31 5.80 22.73
CA ASN A 199 25.49 5.91 23.59
C ASN A 199 25.50 7.30 24.28
N PRO A 200 25.84 7.39 25.60
CA PRO A 200 26.02 8.67 26.30
C PRO A 200 26.83 9.73 25.56
N ALA A 201 27.87 9.35 24.81
CA ALA A 201 28.64 10.31 24.01
C ALA A 201 27.79 11.03 22.94
N VAL A 202 26.87 10.30 22.30
CA VAL A 202 25.92 10.88 21.33
C VAL A 202 24.86 11.73 22.02
N LEU A 203 24.46 11.35 23.25
CA LEU A 203 23.54 12.16 24.05
C LEU A 203 24.16 13.50 24.43
N GLU A 204 25.45 13.49 24.80
CA GLU A 204 26.24 14.68 25.09
C GLU A 204 26.34 15.61 23.87
N GLU A 205 26.55 15.07 22.67
CA GLU A 205 26.55 15.85 21.42
C GLU A 205 25.18 16.52 21.20
N TRP A 206 24.09 15.77 21.33
CA TRP A 206 22.74 16.32 21.20
C TRP A 206 22.41 17.38 22.25
N ASP A 207 22.91 17.25 23.48
CA ASP A 207 22.69 18.25 24.53
C ASP A 207 23.45 19.54 24.22
N LYS A 208 24.70 19.43 23.76
CA LYS A 208 25.50 20.58 23.28
C LYS A 208 24.84 21.29 22.10
N GLU A 209 24.22 20.55 21.20
CA GLU A 209 23.46 21.10 20.07
C GLU A 209 22.09 21.68 20.49
N GLY A 210 21.71 21.57 21.77
CA GLY A 210 20.42 22.05 22.27
C GLY A 210 19.23 21.20 21.81
N LEU A 211 19.47 19.98 21.33
CA LEU A 211 18.46 19.00 20.92
C LEU A 211 17.85 18.25 22.10
N ILE A 212 18.35 18.44 23.32
CA ILE A 212 17.76 17.88 24.53
C ILE A 212 16.92 18.93 25.26
N GLU A 213 15.79 18.48 25.78
CA GLU A 213 14.95 19.22 26.72
C GLU A 213 15.02 18.52 28.08
N TRP A 214 15.41 19.27 29.10
CA TRP A 214 15.44 18.82 30.48
C TRP A 214 14.16 19.27 31.19
N SER A 215 13.45 18.33 31.83
CA SER A 215 12.32 18.68 32.69
C SER A 215 12.78 19.29 34.02
N GLU A 216 11.86 19.91 34.77
CA GLU A 216 12.13 20.43 36.12
C GLU A 216 12.67 19.33 37.07
N ASN A 217 12.28 18.07 36.84
CA ASN A 217 12.73 16.92 37.61
C ASN A 217 14.02 16.28 37.04
N GLY A 218 14.71 16.94 36.11
CA GLY A 218 15.97 16.45 35.53
C GLY A 218 15.81 15.27 34.57
N VAL A 219 14.63 15.04 33.99
CA VAL A 219 14.40 13.94 33.04
C VAL A 219 14.67 14.44 31.61
N PRO A 220 15.71 13.93 30.91
CA PRO A 220 16.05 14.41 29.59
C PRO A 220 15.20 13.75 28.49
N ARG A 221 14.78 14.55 27.51
CA ARG A 221 14.02 14.10 26.34
C ARG A 221 14.61 14.70 25.07
N LYS A 222 14.62 13.93 23.97
CA LYS A 222 15.09 14.43 22.67
C LYS A 222 14.00 15.25 22.00
N LYS A 223 14.34 16.46 21.58
CA LYS A 223 13.51 17.31 20.70
C LYS A 223 13.49 16.71 19.31
N ILE A 224 12.30 16.69 18.71
CA ILE A 224 12.07 16.24 17.34
C ILE A 224 11.32 17.36 16.64
N PHE A 225 11.98 18.03 15.70
CA PHE A 225 11.42 19.17 14.99
C PHE A 225 10.51 18.73 13.84
N LEU A 226 9.48 19.52 13.57
CA LEU A 226 8.50 19.27 12.52
C LEU A 226 9.08 19.49 11.11
N ASP A 227 9.92 20.51 10.94
CA ASP A 227 10.56 20.89 9.68
C ASP A 227 11.68 19.92 9.24
N GLU A 228 12.13 19.04 10.15
CA GLU A 228 13.08 17.95 9.88
C GLU A 228 12.38 16.60 9.62
N LYS A 229 11.09 16.63 9.26
CA LYS A 229 10.29 15.42 9.04
C LYS A 229 9.57 15.43 7.71
N ASP A 230 9.82 14.38 6.94
CA ASP A 230 9.18 14.11 5.65
C ASP A 230 7.77 13.49 5.82
N GLY A 231 7.05 13.85 6.88
CA GLY A 231 5.73 13.33 7.22
C GLY A 231 5.73 12.16 8.22
N LYS A 232 4.54 11.58 8.41
CA LYS A 232 4.33 10.43 9.29
C LYS A 232 4.38 9.13 8.49
N LYS A 233 4.83 8.05 9.13
CA LYS A 233 4.74 6.70 8.56
C LYS A 233 3.30 6.37 8.26
N MET A 234 3.02 5.87 7.06
CA MET A 234 1.70 5.33 6.76
C MET A 234 1.42 4.10 7.63
N GLN A 235 0.19 4.00 8.13
CA GLN A 235 -0.28 2.87 8.92
C GLN A 235 -1.10 1.93 8.03
N ASP A 236 -1.84 0.99 8.60
CA ASP A 236 -2.63 -0.02 7.90
C ASP A 236 -4.11 0.36 7.68
N VAL A 237 -4.53 1.56 8.08
CA VAL A 237 -5.88 2.10 7.80
C VAL A 237 -5.77 3.27 6.82
N TRP A 238 -6.26 3.07 5.60
CA TRP A 238 -6.08 3.99 4.48
C TRP A 238 -7.40 4.65 4.08
N ASP A 239 -7.39 5.95 3.77
CA ASP A 239 -8.53 6.68 3.19
C ASP A 239 -8.23 7.05 1.74
N PHE A 240 -8.46 6.09 0.84
CA PHE A 240 -8.34 6.27 -0.61
C PHE A 240 -9.66 5.89 -1.25
N LYS A 241 -10.51 6.86 -1.57
CA LYS A 241 -11.80 6.61 -2.22
C LYS A 241 -11.64 6.50 -3.74
N ASP A 242 -12.37 5.58 -4.36
CA ASP A 242 -12.37 5.46 -5.81
C ASP A 242 -12.95 6.73 -6.47
N PRO A 243 -12.57 7.02 -7.73
CA PRO A 243 -13.11 8.17 -8.45
C PRO A 243 -14.64 8.13 -8.52
N GLN A 244 -15.27 9.29 -8.31
CA GLN A 244 -16.73 9.41 -8.36
C GLN A 244 -17.30 9.18 -9.77
N TYR A 245 -16.52 9.50 -10.81
CA TYR A 245 -16.90 9.40 -12.21
C TYR A 245 -15.86 8.58 -12.98
N PRO A 246 -15.88 7.25 -12.84
CA PRO A 246 -14.86 6.41 -13.46
C PRO A 246 -15.12 6.25 -14.97
N LYS A 247 -14.06 6.09 -15.76
CA LYS A 247 -14.18 5.85 -17.21
C LYS A 247 -14.60 4.40 -17.53
N TYR A 248 -14.39 3.50 -16.58
CA TYR A 248 -14.75 2.07 -16.66
C TYR A 248 -15.25 1.62 -15.28
N PRO A 249 -16.14 0.61 -15.18
CA PRO A 249 -16.57 0.12 -13.86
C PRO A 249 -15.36 -0.29 -13.02
N THR A 250 -15.43 -0.10 -11.70
CA THR A 250 -14.41 -0.54 -10.73
C THR A 250 -13.01 0.06 -10.90
N GLU A 251 -12.89 1.25 -11.50
CA GLU A 251 -11.62 2.00 -11.54
C GLU A 251 -11.12 2.35 -10.12
N LYS A 252 -9.89 1.95 -9.82
CA LYS A 252 -9.27 2.20 -8.51
C LYS A 252 -8.66 3.58 -8.38
N ASN A 253 -8.54 4.05 -7.14
CA ASN A 253 -7.84 5.28 -6.81
C ASN A 253 -6.36 5.25 -7.30
N MET A 254 -5.99 6.23 -8.12
CA MET A 254 -4.64 6.35 -8.71
C MET A 254 -3.55 6.57 -7.65
N ASP A 255 -3.80 7.43 -6.66
CA ASP A 255 -2.81 7.78 -5.64
C ASP A 255 -2.52 6.59 -4.73
N MET A 256 -3.53 5.75 -4.44
CA MET A 256 -3.33 4.49 -3.73
C MET A 256 -2.40 3.54 -4.49
N LEU A 257 -2.59 3.40 -5.79
CA LEU A 257 -1.76 2.51 -6.61
C LEU A 257 -0.33 3.04 -6.73
N LYS A 258 -0.16 4.35 -6.93
CA LYS A 258 1.17 4.99 -6.88
C LYS A 258 1.84 4.74 -5.53
N PHE A 259 1.12 4.94 -4.45
CA PHE A 259 1.61 4.73 -3.09
C PHE A 259 2.09 3.28 -2.88
N ILE A 260 1.31 2.28 -3.32
CA ILE A 260 1.71 0.87 -3.29
C ILE A 260 2.98 0.62 -4.12
N ILE A 261 3.03 1.17 -5.34
CA ILE A 261 4.16 0.97 -6.27
C ILE A 261 5.44 1.60 -5.71
N GLU A 262 5.39 2.83 -5.21
CA GLU A 262 6.55 3.51 -4.62
C GLU A 262 7.03 2.80 -3.35
N ALA A 263 6.11 2.27 -2.53
CA ALA A 263 6.47 1.58 -1.30
C ALA A 263 7.24 0.27 -1.54
N SER A 264 6.93 -0.44 -2.63
CA SER A 264 7.32 -1.85 -2.82
C SER A 264 8.01 -2.13 -4.14
N SER A 265 8.49 -1.10 -4.85
CA SER A 265 9.29 -1.21 -6.07
C SER A 265 10.17 0.03 -6.29
N ASN A 266 11.21 -0.10 -7.10
CA ASN A 266 12.10 0.98 -7.54
C ASN A 266 11.85 1.34 -9.01
N GLU A 267 12.43 2.45 -9.48
CA GLU A 267 12.41 2.76 -10.91
C GLU A 267 13.05 1.63 -11.73
N GLY A 268 12.48 1.31 -12.88
CA GLY A 268 12.90 0.18 -13.73
C GLY A 268 12.41 -1.20 -13.26
N ASP A 269 11.83 -1.32 -12.07
CA ASP A 269 11.21 -2.58 -11.64
C ASP A 269 9.97 -2.90 -12.48
N THR A 270 9.58 -4.19 -12.50
CA THR A 270 8.39 -4.66 -13.23
C THR A 270 7.19 -4.86 -12.30
N VAL A 271 6.09 -4.18 -12.62
CA VAL A 271 4.79 -4.29 -11.95
C VAL A 271 3.84 -5.15 -12.78
N LEU A 272 3.16 -6.12 -12.16
CA LEU A 272 2.18 -6.97 -12.85
C LEU A 272 0.79 -6.81 -12.23
N ASP A 273 -0.21 -6.68 -13.10
CA ASP A 273 -1.62 -6.75 -12.73
C ASP A 273 -2.35 -7.72 -13.67
N CYS A 274 -2.71 -8.91 -13.15
CA CYS A 274 -3.41 -9.93 -13.95
C CYS A 274 -4.94 -9.80 -13.93
N PHE A 275 -5.46 -8.71 -13.38
CA PHE A 275 -6.86 -8.29 -13.42
C PHE A 275 -6.91 -6.79 -13.72
N CYS A 276 -6.16 -6.34 -14.73
CA CYS A 276 -5.81 -4.94 -14.86
C CYS A 276 -7.00 -4.02 -15.16
N GLY A 277 -8.12 -4.56 -15.64
CA GLY A 277 -9.33 -3.80 -15.94
C GLY A 277 -9.01 -2.62 -16.86
N SER A 278 -9.39 -1.42 -16.42
CA SER A 278 -9.13 -0.18 -17.16
C SER A 278 -7.67 0.30 -17.14
N GLY A 279 -6.74 -0.47 -16.58
CA GLY A 279 -5.31 -0.23 -16.65
C GLY A 279 -4.76 0.78 -15.63
N THR A 280 -5.47 1.12 -14.56
CA THR A 280 -5.01 2.15 -13.60
C THR A 280 -3.66 1.79 -12.98
N THR A 281 -3.44 0.51 -12.63
CA THR A 281 -2.14 0.03 -12.12
C THR A 281 -1.01 0.22 -13.12
N LEU A 282 -1.28 -0.04 -14.40
CA LEU A 282 -0.30 0.10 -15.49
C LEU A 282 0.06 1.57 -15.70
N VAL A 283 -0.94 2.45 -15.70
CA VAL A 283 -0.75 3.91 -15.78
C VAL A 283 0.07 4.42 -14.59
N ALA A 284 -0.24 3.96 -13.36
CA ALA A 284 0.52 4.33 -12.18
C ALA A 284 1.98 3.89 -12.28
N ALA A 285 2.24 2.66 -12.73
CA ALA A 285 3.59 2.14 -12.95
C ALA A 285 4.35 2.95 -14.01
N GLN A 286 3.72 3.24 -15.16
CA GLN A 286 4.30 4.05 -16.23
C GLN A 286 4.70 5.46 -15.75
N LEU A 287 3.80 6.13 -15.02
CA LEU A 287 4.04 7.47 -14.48
C LEU A 287 5.17 7.50 -13.44
N LEU A 288 5.43 6.37 -12.81
CA LEU A 288 6.51 6.18 -11.85
C LEU A 288 7.75 5.55 -12.49
N ASN A 289 7.88 5.48 -13.81
CA ASN A 289 9.05 4.92 -14.49
C ASN A 289 9.32 3.43 -14.13
N ARG A 290 8.26 2.64 -13.96
CA ARG A 290 8.33 1.17 -13.83
C ARG A 290 7.89 0.52 -15.14
N HIS A 291 8.45 -0.65 -15.44
CA HIS A 291 7.89 -1.53 -16.46
C HIS A 291 6.59 -2.14 -15.95
N TRP A 292 5.69 -2.52 -16.85
CA TRP A 292 4.40 -3.08 -16.46
C TRP A 292 3.92 -4.21 -17.36
N ILE A 293 3.16 -5.13 -16.78
CA ILE A 293 2.45 -6.21 -17.48
C ILE A 293 0.99 -6.20 -17.02
N GLY A 294 0.07 -5.97 -17.95
CA GLY A 294 -1.36 -6.05 -17.72
C GLY A 294 -1.99 -7.27 -18.39
N ILE A 295 -2.88 -7.95 -17.68
CA ILE A 295 -3.69 -9.04 -18.26
C ILE A 295 -5.15 -8.79 -17.89
N ASP A 296 -6.03 -8.87 -18.88
CA ASP A 296 -7.48 -8.89 -18.66
C ASP A 296 -8.14 -9.77 -19.74
N LYS A 297 -9.34 -10.28 -19.45
CA LYS A 297 -10.15 -11.05 -20.41
C LYS A 297 -11.19 -10.18 -21.13
N SER A 298 -11.48 -8.98 -20.60
CA SER A 298 -12.51 -8.07 -21.08
C SER A 298 -11.96 -7.17 -22.19
N GLU A 299 -12.40 -7.40 -23.43
CA GLU A 299 -12.01 -6.55 -24.56
C GLU A 299 -12.36 -5.06 -24.34
N PRO A 300 -13.52 -4.69 -23.77
CA PRO A 300 -13.80 -3.29 -23.41
C PRO A 300 -12.80 -2.72 -22.40
N ALA A 301 -12.41 -3.49 -21.38
CA ALA A 301 -11.45 -3.04 -20.38
C ALA A 301 -10.08 -2.77 -21.00
N ILE A 302 -9.61 -3.70 -21.83
CA ILE A 302 -8.36 -3.60 -22.59
C ILE A 302 -8.37 -2.36 -23.48
N LYS A 303 -9.48 -2.09 -24.19
CA LYS A 303 -9.61 -0.89 -25.02
C LYS A 303 -9.40 0.39 -24.21
N VAL A 304 -10.09 0.52 -23.07
CA VAL A 304 -9.95 1.69 -22.19
C VAL A 304 -8.52 1.80 -21.62
N ALA A 305 -7.90 0.70 -21.21
CA ALA A 305 -6.53 0.69 -20.71
C ALA A 305 -5.55 1.23 -21.76
N ARG A 306 -5.69 0.79 -23.02
CA ARG A 306 -4.86 1.25 -24.14
C ARG A 306 -5.06 2.74 -24.43
N GLU A 307 -6.30 3.22 -24.39
CA GLU A 307 -6.60 4.65 -24.56
C GLU A 307 -5.98 5.49 -23.45
N LYS A 308 -6.07 5.05 -22.18
CA LYS A 308 -5.45 5.75 -21.06
C LYS A 308 -3.93 5.81 -21.21
N LEU A 309 -3.30 4.68 -21.54
CA LEU A 309 -1.86 4.60 -21.75
C LEU A 309 -1.40 5.49 -22.93
N ALA A 310 -2.12 5.46 -24.06
CA ALA A 310 -1.80 6.28 -25.23
C ALA A 310 -1.99 7.79 -24.98
N SER A 311 -2.81 8.16 -24.00
CA SER A 311 -3.04 9.57 -23.63
C SER A 311 -1.99 10.15 -22.68
N LEU A 312 -1.05 9.33 -22.19
CA LEU A 312 0.01 9.83 -21.31
C LEU A 312 1.01 10.68 -22.10
N PRO A 313 1.49 11.78 -21.52
CA PRO A 313 2.48 12.62 -22.19
C PRO A 313 3.81 11.89 -22.30
N ASP A 314 4.38 11.89 -23.51
CA ASP A 314 5.77 11.49 -23.68
C ASP A 314 6.68 12.48 -22.97
N THR A 315 7.66 11.96 -22.25
CA THR A 315 8.74 12.76 -21.65
C THR A 315 10.08 12.31 -22.21
N LEU A 316 11.14 13.08 -21.95
CA LEU A 316 12.50 12.70 -22.37
C LEU A 316 12.94 11.34 -21.77
N PHE A 317 12.36 10.96 -20.61
CA PHE A 317 12.76 9.80 -19.83
C PHE A 317 11.70 8.68 -19.76
N SER A 318 10.47 8.94 -20.22
CA SER A 318 9.36 7.99 -20.16
C SER A 318 8.54 8.12 -21.44
N LYS A 319 8.58 7.07 -22.26
CA LYS A 319 7.75 6.86 -23.44
C LYS A 319 6.90 5.63 -23.21
N VAL A 320 5.68 5.65 -23.73
CA VAL A 320 4.77 4.51 -23.60
C VAL A 320 4.98 3.55 -24.76
N GLU A 321 5.78 2.52 -24.54
CA GLU A 321 6.05 1.45 -25.49
C GLU A 321 5.58 0.11 -24.91
N TYR A 322 4.75 -0.62 -25.65
CA TYR A 322 4.25 -1.93 -25.22
C TYR A 322 3.93 -2.83 -26.41
N GLU A 323 4.01 -4.14 -26.16
CA GLU A 323 3.52 -5.17 -27.08
C GLU A 323 2.12 -5.60 -26.64
N PHE A 324 1.18 -5.70 -27.59
CA PHE A 324 -0.16 -6.23 -27.33
C PHE A 324 -0.24 -7.68 -27.76
N LEU A 325 -0.37 -8.59 -26.79
CA LEU A 325 -0.52 -10.02 -27.01
C LEU A 325 -1.99 -10.40 -26.83
N LYS A 326 -2.55 -11.13 -27.81
CA LYS A 326 -3.86 -11.75 -27.72
C LYS A 326 -3.69 -13.26 -27.79
N GLU A 327 -4.23 -13.97 -26.81
CA GLU A 327 -4.34 -15.43 -26.87
C GLU A 327 -5.35 -15.77 -27.98
N LEU A 328 -4.89 -16.54 -28.97
CA LEU A 328 -5.64 -16.90 -30.18
C LEU A 328 -6.68 -17.98 -29.93
#